data_AF-A0A399ZGA9-F1
#
_entry.id   AF-A0A399ZGA9-F1
#
_cell.length_a   1.000
_cell.length_b   1.000
_cell.length_c   1.000
_cell.angle_alpha   90.00
_cell.angle_beta   90.00
_cell.angle_gamma   90.00
#
_symmetry.space_group_name_H-M   'P 1'
#
loop_
_entity.id
_entity.type
_entity.pdbx_description
1 polymer ?
#
loop_
_entity_poly.entity_id
_entity_poly.type
_entity_poly.pdbx_seq_one_letter_code
_entity_poly.pdbx_strand_id
1 'polypeptide(L)'
;MVEYAQPNTHHSFHIGHYRNTILGEALARLTEFAGFETIRASYPGDLGLGVITVMWAYDRFYKGQEPAGVHERGQWLLKIYVEATARLTKKENETSEETALREQYEAERREMYRKYDAGDPYVRELWRVTREWSLEELREILRMLDVKIDVWF
;
A
#
# COMPACT_ATOMS: atom_id res chain seq x y z
N MET A 1 -24.28 -5.92 2.65
CA MET A 1 -22.90 -5.34 2.62
C MET A 1 -22.29 -5.63 1.27
N VAL A 2 -21.69 -4.61 0.64
CA VAL A 2 -20.98 -4.72 -0.64
C VAL A 2 -19.54 -4.30 -0.39
N GLU A 3 -18.60 -5.19 -0.67
CA GLU A 3 -17.17 -4.99 -0.42
C GLU A 3 -16.44 -4.72 -1.75
N TYR A 4 -15.70 -3.60 -1.84
CA TYR A 4 -15.05 -3.15 -3.07
C TYR A 4 -13.98 -2.07 -2.84
N ALA A 5 -13.40 -1.59 -3.94
CA ALA A 5 -12.32 -0.60 -4.05
C ALA A 5 -10.94 -1.07 -3.55
N GLN A 6 -10.92 -2.05 -2.63
CA GLN A 6 -9.82 -2.79 -2.01
C GLN A 6 -8.45 -2.71 -2.71
N PRO A 7 -7.71 -1.60 -2.61
CA PRO A 7 -6.38 -1.53 -3.19
C PRO A 7 -5.38 -2.09 -2.20
N ASN A 8 -4.24 -2.55 -2.72
CA ASN A 8 -3.08 -2.74 -1.87
C ASN A 8 -2.51 -1.38 -1.48
N THR A 9 -2.27 -1.15 -0.20
CA THR A 9 -1.53 0.03 0.27
C THR A 9 -0.06 -0.07 -0.14
N HIS A 10 0.67 1.04 -0.07
CA HIS A 10 2.07 1.12 -0.52
C HIS A 10 2.25 0.80 -2.01
N HIS A 11 1.16 0.91 -2.77
CA HIS A 11 1.09 0.75 -4.21
C HIS A 11 0.12 1.79 -4.77
N SER A 12 0.34 2.26 -6.00
CA SER A 12 -0.57 3.22 -6.62
C SER A 12 -1.90 2.57 -6.96
N PHE A 13 -2.98 3.34 -6.79
CA PHE A 13 -4.26 3.04 -7.43
C PHE A 13 -4.09 3.04 -8.95
N HIS A 14 -4.78 2.13 -9.65
CA HIS A 14 -4.63 1.96 -11.11
C HIS A 14 -5.93 1.44 -11.73
N ILE A 15 -5.98 1.36 -13.06
CA ILE A 15 -7.21 1.01 -13.81
C ILE A 15 -7.84 -0.34 -13.39
N GLY A 16 -7.03 -1.31 -12.97
CA GLY A 16 -7.53 -2.55 -12.36
C GLY A 16 -8.40 -2.34 -11.12
N HIS A 17 -7.97 -1.48 -10.19
CA HIS A 17 -8.75 -1.11 -9.00
C HIS A 17 -9.99 -0.29 -9.38
N TYR A 18 -9.88 0.57 -10.40
CA TYR A 18 -11.00 1.36 -10.91
C TYR A 18 -12.17 0.47 -11.36
N ARG A 19 -11.92 -0.61 -12.11
CA ARG A 19 -12.98 -1.54 -12.54
C ARG A 19 -13.76 -2.11 -11.36
N ASN A 20 -13.06 -2.63 -10.35
CA ASN A 20 -13.71 -3.17 -9.15
C ASN A 20 -14.49 -2.08 -8.40
N THR A 21 -13.90 -0.89 -8.30
CA THR A 21 -14.49 0.27 -7.61
C THR A 21 -15.85 0.64 -8.21
N ILE A 22 -15.91 0.85 -9.52
CA ILE A 22 -17.13 1.27 -10.21
C ILE A 22 -18.20 0.16 -10.18
N LEU A 23 -17.80 -1.10 -10.38
CA LEU A 23 -18.74 -2.22 -10.31
C LEU A 23 -19.35 -2.34 -8.90
N GLY A 24 -18.54 -2.24 -7.86
CA GLY A 24 -18.99 -2.30 -6.47
C GLY A 24 -19.94 -1.16 -6.12
N GLU A 25 -19.59 0.08 -6.50
CA GLU A 25 -20.45 1.24 -6.27
C GLU A 25 -21.79 1.12 -7.01
N ALA A 26 -21.77 0.66 -8.27
CA ALA A 26 -23.00 0.44 -9.03
C ALA A 26 -23.92 -0.60 -8.37
N LEU A 27 -23.35 -1.71 -7.90
CA LEU A 27 -24.09 -2.73 -7.17
C LEU A 27 -24.64 -2.20 -5.83
N ALA A 28 -23.85 -1.41 -5.10
CA ALA A 28 -24.30 -0.80 -3.85
C ALA A 28 -25.50 0.13 -4.08
N ARG A 29 -25.42 1.02 -5.08
CA ARG A 29 -26.53 1.93 -5.44
C ARG A 29 -27.78 1.19 -5.88
N LEU A 30 -27.64 0.13 -6.68
CA LEU A 30 -28.78 -0.68 -7.11
C LEU A 30 -29.44 -1.41 -5.93
N THR A 31 -28.62 -1.90 -4.99
CA THR A 31 -29.10 -2.61 -3.80
C THR A 31 -29.82 -1.66 -2.85
N GLU A 32 -29.29 -0.45 -2.64
CA GLU A 32 -30.00 0.61 -1.90
C GLU A 32 -31.30 1.03 -2.58
N PHE A 33 -31.28 1.22 -3.89
CA PHE A 33 -32.48 1.59 -4.65
C PHE A 33 -33.59 0.53 -4.54
N ALA A 34 -33.22 -0.74 -4.45
CA ALA A 34 -34.15 -1.85 -4.23
C ALA A 34 -34.71 -1.91 -2.78
N GLY A 35 -34.30 -1.01 -1.88
CA GLY A 35 -34.81 -0.88 -0.52
C GLY A 35 -34.05 -1.69 0.54
N PHE A 36 -32.88 -2.24 0.21
CA PHE A 36 -32.05 -2.96 1.17
C PHE A 36 -31.11 -2.01 1.93
N GLU A 37 -30.97 -2.24 3.23
CA GLU A 37 -29.89 -1.63 4.00
C GLU A 37 -28.54 -2.09 3.44
N THR A 38 -27.75 -1.13 2.92
CA THR A 38 -26.52 -1.42 2.20
C THR A 38 -25.36 -0.70 2.85
N ILE A 39 -24.38 -1.50 3.30
CA ILE A 39 -23.11 -1.02 3.84
C ILE A 39 -22.06 -1.17 2.74
N ARG A 40 -21.38 -0.08 2.38
CA ARG A 40 -20.22 -0.06 1.50
C ARG A 40 -18.96 -0.26 2.33
N ALA A 41 -18.27 -1.38 2.11
CA ALA A 41 -17.08 -1.76 2.85
C ALA A 41 -15.84 -1.76 1.95
N SER A 42 -14.70 -1.35 2.49
CA SER A 42 -13.40 -1.57 1.87
C SER A 42 -12.46 -2.27 2.84
N TYR A 43 -11.70 -3.23 2.32
CA TYR A 43 -10.66 -3.98 3.02
C TYR A 43 -9.35 -3.82 2.24
N PRO A 44 -8.62 -2.69 2.39
CA PRO A 44 -7.36 -2.48 1.70
C PRO A 44 -6.31 -3.52 2.12
N GLY A 45 -5.54 -4.01 1.15
CA GLY A 45 -4.42 -4.90 1.43
C GLY A 45 -3.25 -4.14 2.03
N ASP A 46 -3.07 -4.22 3.35
CA ASP A 46 -2.03 -3.47 4.08
C ASP A 46 -1.05 -4.37 4.84
N LEU A 47 -1.09 -5.67 4.58
CA LEU A 47 -0.22 -6.68 5.16
C LEU A 47 0.60 -7.37 4.06
N GLY A 48 1.79 -7.84 4.44
CA GLY A 48 2.62 -8.74 3.64
C GLY A 48 3.94 -8.14 3.16
N LEU A 49 4.67 -8.95 2.39
CA LEU A 49 6.07 -8.68 2.05
C LEU A 49 6.25 -7.42 1.18
N GLY A 50 5.27 -7.07 0.35
CA GLY A 50 5.29 -5.84 -0.45
C GLY A 50 5.32 -4.59 0.43
N VAL A 51 4.43 -4.54 1.43
CA VAL A 51 4.37 -3.45 2.42
C VAL A 51 5.67 -3.36 3.21
N ILE A 52 6.17 -4.49 3.72
CA ILE A 52 7.46 -4.52 4.44
C ILE A 52 8.63 -4.07 3.54
N THR A 53 8.62 -4.42 2.26
CA THR A 53 9.66 -4.00 1.31
C THR A 53 9.68 -2.48 1.15
N VAL A 54 8.51 -1.83 1.06
CA VAL A 54 8.40 -0.37 1.01
C VAL A 54 8.82 0.26 2.33
N MET A 55 8.33 -0.25 3.46
CA MET A 55 8.70 0.26 4.79
C MET A 55 10.20 0.20 5.03
N TRP A 56 10.86 -0.92 4.69
CA TRP A 56 12.31 -1.08 4.84
C TRP A 56 13.07 -0.07 3.98
N ALA A 57 12.71 0.05 2.71
CA ALA A 57 13.39 0.95 1.80
C ALA A 57 13.17 2.41 2.19
N TYR A 58 11.95 2.78 2.56
CA TYR A 58 11.64 4.11 3.07
C TYR A 58 12.48 4.43 4.31
N ASP A 59 12.48 3.56 5.32
CA ASP A 59 13.19 3.80 6.58
C ASP A 59 14.70 3.94 6.39
N ARG A 60 15.26 3.13 5.48
CA ARG A 60 16.70 3.10 5.21
C ARG A 60 17.19 4.25 4.33
N PHE A 61 16.43 4.64 3.31
CA PHE A 61 16.94 5.50 2.23
C PHE A 61 16.21 6.84 2.07
N TYR A 62 14.95 6.93 2.50
CA TYR A 62 14.06 8.02 2.10
C TYR A 62 13.39 8.76 3.26
N LYS A 63 13.55 8.29 4.49
CA LYS A 63 13.01 8.95 5.68
C LYS A 63 13.51 10.40 5.78
N GLY A 64 12.58 11.33 5.94
CA GLY A 64 12.80 12.78 5.94
C GLY A 64 12.74 13.43 4.55
N GLN A 65 12.40 12.70 3.50
CA GLN A 65 12.29 13.20 2.11
C GLN A 65 10.85 13.10 1.58
N GLU A 66 9.86 13.13 2.47
CA GLU A 66 8.46 12.93 2.12
C GLU A 66 7.91 14.11 1.28
N PRO A 67 7.23 13.84 0.15
CA PRO A 67 6.50 14.88 -0.56
C PRO A 67 5.37 15.48 0.30
N ALA A 68 5.11 16.78 0.16
CA ALA A 68 4.02 17.43 0.88
C ALA A 68 2.63 17.00 0.36
N GLY A 69 2.51 16.86 -0.96
CA GLY A 69 1.24 16.55 -1.63
C GLY A 69 0.81 15.08 -1.45
N VAL A 70 -0.50 14.88 -1.30
CA VAL A 70 -1.11 13.57 -0.99
C VAL A 70 -0.92 12.58 -2.14
N HIS A 71 -1.20 13.00 -3.37
CA HIS A 71 -1.04 12.14 -4.55
C HIS A 71 0.43 11.84 -4.83
N GLU A 72 1.31 12.84 -4.64
CA GLU A 72 2.75 12.69 -4.79
C GLU A 72 3.31 11.66 -3.80
N ARG A 73 2.81 11.62 -2.55
CA ARG A 73 3.19 10.60 -1.57
C ARG A 73 2.82 9.20 -2.02
N GLY A 74 1.62 8.99 -2.53
CA GLY A 74 1.18 7.69 -3.06
C GLY A 74 2.05 7.19 -4.23
N GLN A 75 2.29 8.07 -5.22
CA GLN A 75 3.20 7.78 -6.34
C GLN A 75 4.64 7.54 -5.88
N TRP A 76 5.07 8.24 -4.84
CA TRP A 76 6.41 8.08 -4.28
C TRP A 76 6.59 6.73 -3.60
N LEU A 77 5.60 6.24 -2.84
CA LEU A 77 5.63 4.89 -2.28
C LEU A 77 5.74 3.81 -3.37
N LEU A 78 5.05 3.98 -4.51
CA LEU A 78 5.22 3.09 -5.65
C LEU A 78 6.65 3.12 -6.22
N LYS A 79 7.25 4.31 -6.35
CA LYS A 79 8.66 4.42 -6.80
C LYS A 79 9.60 3.72 -5.84
N ILE A 80 9.42 3.93 -4.53
CA ILE A 80 10.19 3.23 -3.49
C ILE A 80 10.06 1.72 -3.66
N TYR A 81 8.84 1.19 -3.88
CA TYR A 81 8.62 -0.24 -4.10
C TYR A 81 9.41 -0.78 -5.29
N VAL A 82 9.36 -0.09 -6.44
CA VAL A 82 10.07 -0.51 -7.66
C VAL A 82 11.57 -0.52 -7.43
N GLU A 83 12.12 0.54 -6.84
CA GLU A 83 13.56 0.64 -6.58
C GLU A 83 14.02 -0.36 -5.50
N ALA A 84 13.22 -0.59 -4.46
CA ALA A 84 13.50 -1.60 -3.44
C ALA A 84 13.51 -3.01 -4.03
N THR A 85 12.53 -3.32 -4.88
CA THR A 85 12.45 -4.61 -5.60
C THR A 85 13.67 -4.80 -6.49
N ALA A 86 14.09 -3.76 -7.22
CA ALA A 86 15.30 -3.81 -8.05
C ALA A 86 16.57 -4.05 -7.21
N ARG A 87 16.67 -3.48 -6.00
CA ARG A 87 17.79 -3.71 -5.07
C ARG A 87 17.83 -5.13 -4.50
N LEU A 88 16.69 -5.78 -4.38
CA LEU A 88 16.55 -7.14 -3.83
C LEU A 88 16.60 -8.23 -4.91
N THR A 89 16.46 -7.86 -6.19
CA THR A 89 16.46 -8.79 -7.30
C THR A 89 17.89 -9.15 -7.70
N LYS A 90 18.16 -10.45 -7.79
CA LYS A 90 19.45 -10.97 -8.29
C LYS A 90 19.67 -10.54 -9.74
N LYS A 91 20.84 -10.01 -10.04
CA LYS A 91 21.25 -9.68 -11.42
C LYS A 91 22.12 -10.82 -11.97
N GLU A 92 22.06 -11.07 -13.28
CA GLU A 92 22.84 -12.16 -13.91
C GLU A 92 24.36 -11.94 -13.80
N ASN A 93 24.79 -10.68 -13.80
CA ASN A 93 26.22 -10.29 -13.76
C ASN A 93 26.59 -9.59 -12.44
N GLU A 94 25.94 -9.93 -11.32
CA GLU A 94 26.29 -9.32 -10.02
C GLU A 94 27.70 -9.70 -9.57
N THR A 95 28.47 -8.71 -9.15
CA THR A 95 29.76 -8.91 -8.49
C THR A 95 29.56 -9.57 -7.11
N SER A 96 30.64 -10.10 -6.52
CA SER A 96 30.58 -10.64 -5.15
C SER A 96 30.16 -9.59 -4.13
N GLU A 97 30.55 -8.33 -4.34
CA GLU A 97 30.16 -7.20 -3.48
C GLU A 97 28.67 -6.89 -3.61
N GLU A 98 28.13 -6.84 -4.84
CA GLU A 98 26.70 -6.64 -5.07
C GLU A 98 25.85 -7.79 -4.50
N THR A 99 26.33 -9.03 -4.60
CA THR A 99 25.70 -10.20 -3.99
C THR A 99 25.60 -10.04 -2.47
N ALA A 100 26.72 -9.72 -1.82
CA ALA A 100 26.78 -9.56 -0.37
C ALA A 100 25.87 -8.41 0.10
N LEU A 101 25.84 -7.29 -0.65
CA LEU A 101 24.98 -6.16 -0.35
C LEU A 101 23.49 -6.52 -0.50
N ARG A 102 23.12 -7.27 -1.54
CA ARG A 102 21.76 -7.76 -1.76
C ARG A 102 21.32 -8.70 -0.63
N GLU A 103 22.19 -9.60 -0.19
CA GLU A 103 21.91 -10.51 0.93
C GLU A 103 21.76 -9.75 2.26
N GLN A 104 22.57 -8.71 2.47
CA GLN A 104 22.40 -7.80 3.61
C GLN A 104 21.02 -7.11 3.57
N TYR A 105 20.63 -6.54 2.43
CA TYR A 105 19.32 -5.91 2.26
C TYR A 105 18.15 -6.88 2.51
N GLU A 106 18.28 -8.11 2.01
CA GLU A 106 17.30 -9.16 2.25
C GLU A 106 17.19 -9.51 3.75
N ALA A 107 18.33 -9.59 4.46
CA ALA A 107 18.35 -9.86 5.90
C ALA A 107 17.69 -8.73 6.70
N GLU A 108 17.95 -7.47 6.37
CA GLU A 108 17.34 -6.32 7.03
C GLU A 108 15.83 -6.25 6.80
N ARG A 109 15.37 -6.51 5.57
CA ARG A 109 13.94 -6.59 5.25
C ARG A 109 13.25 -7.69 6.06
N ARG A 110 13.87 -8.87 6.16
CA ARG A 110 13.35 -9.99 6.97
C ARG A 110 13.29 -9.64 8.46
N GLU A 111 14.30 -8.96 8.97
CA GLU A 111 14.30 -8.50 10.36
C GLU A 111 13.19 -7.47 10.61
N MET A 112 12.94 -6.55 9.67
CA MET A 112 11.80 -5.62 9.78
C MET A 112 10.47 -6.38 9.79
N TYR A 113 10.31 -7.41 8.96
CA TYR A 113 9.12 -8.25 8.98
C TYR A 113 8.96 -8.94 10.35
N ARG A 114 10.03 -9.55 10.87
CA ARG A 114 10.01 -10.21 12.17
C ARG A 114 9.60 -9.23 13.29
N LYS A 115 10.11 -8.00 13.26
CA LYS A 115 9.73 -6.93 14.20
C LYS A 115 8.27 -6.51 14.06
N TYR A 116 7.76 -6.42 12.83
CA TYR A 116 6.35 -6.14 12.59
C TYR A 116 5.44 -7.20 13.24
N ASP A 117 5.74 -8.48 13.03
CA ASP A 117 4.99 -9.61 13.61
C ASP A 117 5.09 -9.64 15.13
N ALA A 118 6.27 -9.31 15.68
CA ALA A 118 6.48 -9.19 17.11
C ALA A 118 5.79 -7.97 17.76
N GLY A 119 5.16 -7.10 16.96
CA GLY A 119 4.48 -5.91 17.46
C GLY A 119 5.43 -4.79 17.92
N ASP A 120 6.63 -4.73 17.34
CA ASP A 120 7.60 -3.68 17.63
C ASP A 120 6.97 -2.28 17.45
N PRO A 121 6.97 -1.41 18.48
CA PRO A 121 6.27 -0.13 18.43
C PRO A 121 6.74 0.79 17.30
N TYR A 122 8.04 0.77 16.99
CA TYR A 122 8.60 1.60 15.94
C TYR A 122 8.13 1.12 14.57
N VAL A 123 8.23 -0.18 14.31
CA VAL A 123 7.81 -0.76 13.02
C VAL A 123 6.29 -0.64 12.83
N ARG A 124 5.50 -0.77 13.90
CA ARG A 124 4.04 -0.56 13.85
C ARG A 124 3.67 0.89 13.58
N GLU A 125 4.37 1.86 14.18
CA GLU A 125 4.14 3.28 13.89
C GLU A 125 4.55 3.63 12.47
N LEU A 126 5.69 3.09 12.00
CA LEU A 126 6.12 3.25 10.63
C LEU A 126 5.05 2.75 9.65
N TRP A 127 4.55 1.54 9.85
CA TRP A 127 3.46 0.97 9.06
C TRP A 127 2.21 1.85 9.08
N ARG A 128 1.80 2.33 10.28
CA ARG A 128 0.60 3.14 10.43
C ARG A 128 0.69 4.44 9.62
N VAL A 129 1.84 5.11 9.67
CA VAL A 129 2.08 6.38 8.95
C VAL A 129 2.08 6.15 7.43
N THR A 130 2.84 5.18 6.94
CA THR A 130 2.96 4.92 5.50
C THR A 130 1.67 4.34 4.90
N ARG A 131 0.93 3.54 5.69
CA ARG A 131 -0.44 3.09 5.37
C ARG A 131 -1.37 4.28 5.20
N GLU A 132 -1.37 5.21 6.15
CA GLU A 132 -2.29 6.35 6.12
C GLU A 132 -2.09 7.21 4.88
N TRP A 133 -0.84 7.41 4.42
CA TRP A 133 -0.59 8.13 3.16
C TRP A 133 -1.26 7.46 1.95
N SER A 134 -1.26 6.13 1.89
CA SER A 134 -1.94 5.38 0.82
C SER A 134 -3.47 5.54 0.91
N LEU A 135 -4.00 5.58 2.13
CA LEU A 135 -5.44 5.76 2.35
C LEU A 135 -5.90 7.19 2.08
N GLU A 136 -5.09 8.20 2.40
CA GLU A 136 -5.35 9.60 2.05
C GLU A 136 -5.50 9.77 0.53
N GLU A 137 -4.56 9.22 -0.26
CA GLU A 137 -4.65 9.22 -1.72
C GLU A 137 -5.92 8.51 -2.21
N LEU A 138 -6.19 7.33 -1.67
CA LEU A 138 -7.37 6.56 -2.05
C LEU A 138 -8.66 7.32 -1.77
N ARG A 139 -8.80 7.95 -0.61
CA ARG A 139 -9.99 8.73 -0.25
C ARG A 139 -10.21 9.89 -1.21
N GLU A 140 -9.14 10.59 -1.63
CA GLU A 140 -9.24 11.63 -2.65
C GLU A 140 -9.69 11.09 -4.00
N ILE A 141 -9.17 9.95 -4.43
CA ILE A 141 -9.61 9.28 -5.67
C ILE A 141 -11.08 8.89 -5.58
N LEU A 142 -11.50 8.22 -4.50
CA LEU A 142 -12.90 7.81 -4.33
C LEU A 142 -13.85 9.01 -4.31
N ARG A 143 -13.44 10.11 -3.67
CA ARG A 143 -14.17 11.39 -3.68
C ARG A 143 -14.33 11.94 -5.09
N MET A 144 -13.30 11.87 -5.93
CA MET A 144 -13.38 12.29 -7.34
C MET A 144 -14.34 11.41 -8.15
N LEU A 145 -14.53 10.15 -7.77
CA LEU A 145 -15.40 9.19 -8.45
C LEU A 145 -16.83 9.18 -7.95
N ASP A 146 -17.18 10.04 -6.98
CA ASP A 146 -18.47 9.98 -6.25
C ASP A 146 -18.72 8.58 -5.65
N VAL A 147 -17.67 7.97 -5.11
CA VAL A 147 -17.72 6.68 -4.45
C VAL A 147 -17.66 6.90 -2.94
N LYS A 148 -18.60 6.29 -2.23
CA LYS A 148 -18.67 6.34 -0.77
C LYS A 148 -18.13 5.05 -0.19
N ILE A 149 -17.44 5.09 0.95
CA ILE A 149 -17.13 3.90 1.75
C ILE A 149 -17.58 4.19 3.18
N ASP A 150 -18.45 3.34 3.72
CA ASP A 150 -19.01 3.50 5.06
C ASP A 150 -18.07 2.92 6.12
N VAL A 151 -17.42 1.79 5.81
CA VAL A 151 -16.54 1.06 6.73
C VAL A 151 -15.22 0.69 6.06
N TRP A 152 -14.12 0.98 6.75
CA TRP A 152 -12.76 0.59 6.38
C TRP A 152 -12.25 -0.44 7.38
N PHE A 153 -11.80 -1.56 6.89
CA PHE A 153 -11.21 -2.63 7.69
C PHE A 153 -9.67 -2.59 7.64
#